data_AF-A0A7K2MDK5-F1
#
_entry.id   AF-A0A7K2MDK5-F1
#
_cell.length_a   1.000
_cell.length_b   1.000
_cell.length_c   1.000
_cell.angle_alpha   90.00
_cell.angle_beta   90.00
_cell.angle_gamma   90.00
#
_symmetry.space_group_name_H-M   'P 1'
#
loop_
_entity.id
_entity.type
_entity.pdbx_description
1 polymer ?
#
loop_
_entity_poly.entity_id
_entity_poly.type
_entity_poly.pdbx_seq_one_letter_code
_entity_poly.pdbx_strand_id
1 'polypeptide(L)'
;MFVFVCARCEARLTAPLSRVSLPLHARQCYGNGAQLPVLMESGTFAVDPEPWGRPWRMWDEIDPREAEARGIYAPVHALSDGVPGAIVVAPGDVRGTRLMPDRRGGACCGLDGADGPNMACQACDLPVAARIDDCSLWQAVRLSPDAVHRVPVAGAQAAPLSWTELVAEGESTPPSEPIATWGGRRGTSHYWSWSPRWEAAAGHALAHLLAAFEGQPVRVPAGLTADVFQRALDALLPAGPGKRRAVLAGPGRPAPEAGADIVLVPIHPQTGRTWSPAGPTASAYRVPLPLGIWLWLVSPRPGLPVPASGGISQDVLRDDPLPPRPDRLFRADRGTFRHTLARLPAVRSPWLRTIHDNLAHNGYPGLS
;
A
#
# COMPACT_ATOMS: atom_id res chain seq x y z
N MET A 1 12.79 19.91 6.12
CA MET A 1 13.50 18.88 5.32
C MET A 1 14.62 18.30 6.16
N PHE A 2 15.08 17.11 5.81
CA PHE A 2 16.09 16.37 6.54
C PHE A 2 17.10 15.76 5.58
N VAL A 3 18.35 15.65 6.01
CA VAL A 3 19.33 14.78 5.36
C VAL A 3 19.67 13.65 6.31
N PHE A 4 19.93 12.47 5.75
CA PHE A 4 20.46 11.35 6.51
C PHE A 4 21.97 11.28 6.30
N VAL A 5 22.71 11.15 7.39
CA VAL A 5 24.17 11.05 7.41
C VAL A 5 24.59 9.72 8.03
N CYS A 6 25.77 9.23 7.68
CA CYS A 6 26.33 8.02 8.28
C CYS A 6 26.58 8.23 9.78
N ALA A 7 26.15 7.29 10.62
CA ALA A 7 26.36 7.36 12.06
C ALA A 7 27.83 7.27 12.49
N ARG A 8 28.72 6.76 11.63
CA ARG A 8 30.16 6.61 11.95
C ARG A 8 30.99 7.81 11.52
N CYS A 9 30.81 8.31 10.29
CA CYS A 9 31.68 9.32 9.70
C CYS A 9 30.95 10.60 9.28
N GLU A 10 29.66 10.71 9.56
CA GLU A 10 28.81 11.88 9.25
C GLU A 10 28.71 12.23 7.76
N ALA A 11 29.24 11.38 6.88
CA ALA A 11 29.11 11.53 5.44
C ALA A 11 27.63 11.53 5.05
N ARG A 12 27.25 12.47 4.19
CA ARG A 12 25.88 12.63 3.70
C ARG A 12 25.47 11.46 2.82
N LEU A 13 24.35 10.82 3.16
CA LEU A 13 23.83 9.62 2.50
C LEU A 13 22.59 9.89 1.63
N THR A 14 21.96 11.06 1.74
CA THR A 14 20.76 11.39 0.96
C THR A 14 20.75 12.84 0.46
N ALA A 15 19.96 13.10 -0.58
CA ALA A 15 19.44 14.44 -0.88
C ALA A 15 18.61 14.99 0.31
N PRO A 16 18.24 16.29 0.35
CA PRO A 16 17.28 16.79 1.33
C PRO A 16 15.91 16.16 1.08
N LEU A 17 15.29 15.60 2.12
CA LEU A 17 14.03 14.88 2.03
C LEU A 17 12.95 15.47 2.95
N SER A 18 11.71 15.40 2.50
CA SER A 18 10.50 15.72 3.26
C SER A 18 9.87 14.47 3.84
N ARG A 19 9.39 14.55 5.09
CA ARG A 19 8.75 13.40 5.74
C ARG A 19 7.35 13.21 5.20
N VAL A 20 7.00 11.97 4.85
CA VAL A 20 5.66 11.53 4.51
C VAL A 20 5.26 10.27 5.28
N SER A 21 4.02 9.83 5.15
CA SER A 21 3.55 8.54 5.64
C SER A 21 4.08 7.43 4.75
N LEU A 22 4.35 6.26 5.33
CA LEU A 22 4.70 5.07 4.56
C LEU A 22 3.50 4.71 3.64
N PRO A 23 3.72 4.52 2.32
CA PRO A 23 2.66 4.08 1.43
C PRO A 23 2.11 2.71 1.85
N LEU A 24 0.80 2.54 1.74
CA LEU A 24 0.11 1.33 2.18
C LEU A 24 0.60 0.06 1.47
N HIS A 25 1.04 0.20 0.22
CA HIS A 25 1.58 -0.88 -0.60
C HIS A 25 3.08 -1.17 -0.34
N ALA A 26 3.70 -0.57 0.69
CA ALA A 26 5.13 -0.73 0.97
C ALA A 26 5.58 -2.17 1.30
N ARG A 27 4.64 -3.03 1.71
CA ARG A 27 4.86 -4.46 2.01
C ARG A 27 4.20 -5.38 0.99
N GLN A 28 3.66 -4.82 -0.10
CA GLN A 28 3.06 -5.60 -1.16
C GLN A 28 4.15 -6.33 -1.96
N CYS A 29 3.96 -7.63 -2.15
CA CYS A 29 4.65 -8.42 -3.15
C CYS A 29 3.69 -8.64 -4.33
N TYR A 30 4.08 -8.24 -5.53
CA TYR A 30 3.18 -8.17 -6.68
C TYR A 30 3.71 -8.96 -7.88
N GLY A 31 3.04 -10.09 -8.17
CA GLY A 31 3.34 -10.94 -9.32
C GLY A 31 4.78 -11.45 -9.34
N ASN A 32 5.22 -11.98 -10.49
CA ASN A 32 6.61 -12.34 -10.77
C ASN A 32 7.02 -11.72 -12.10
N GLY A 33 8.23 -11.15 -12.19
CA GLY A 33 8.73 -10.56 -13.42
C GLY A 33 8.16 -9.16 -13.74
N ALA A 34 7.46 -8.53 -12.80
CA ALA A 34 6.98 -7.15 -12.91
C ALA A 34 8.08 -6.16 -12.53
N GLN A 35 8.22 -5.08 -13.30
CA GLN A 35 9.08 -3.96 -12.93
C GLN A 35 8.22 -2.91 -12.22
N LEU A 36 7.99 -3.12 -10.92
CA LEU A 36 7.26 -2.16 -10.12
C LEU A 36 8.04 -0.83 -10.04
N PRO A 37 7.33 0.32 -10.01
CA PRO A 37 7.96 1.62 -9.92
C PRO A 37 8.55 1.87 -8.52
N VAL A 38 9.16 3.04 -8.34
CA VAL A 38 9.65 3.47 -7.04
C VAL A 38 8.52 3.59 -6.03
N LEU A 39 8.75 3.08 -4.81
CA LEU A 39 7.79 3.10 -3.72
C LEU A 39 7.51 4.52 -3.24
N MET A 40 8.58 5.29 -3.05
CA MET A 40 8.56 6.64 -2.51
C MET A 40 8.66 7.65 -3.65
N GLU A 41 7.91 8.74 -3.54
CA GLU A 41 8.12 9.90 -4.39
C GLU A 41 9.51 10.51 -4.13
N SER A 42 10.20 10.92 -5.19
CA SER A 42 11.52 11.55 -5.09
C SER A 42 11.48 12.77 -4.16
N GLY A 43 12.53 12.94 -3.34
CA GLY A 43 12.58 14.02 -2.35
C GLY A 43 11.76 13.74 -1.09
N THR A 44 11.24 12.53 -0.90
CA THR A 44 10.47 12.15 0.30
C THR A 44 11.10 10.97 1.06
N PHE A 45 10.75 10.85 2.33
CA PHE A 45 11.06 9.66 3.12
C PHE A 45 9.91 9.30 4.06
N ALA A 46 9.79 8.02 4.36
CA ALA A 46 8.93 7.49 5.41
C ALA A 46 9.75 6.72 6.44
N VAL A 47 9.21 6.58 7.65
CA VAL A 47 9.75 5.67 8.67
C VAL A 47 8.85 4.45 8.68
N ASP A 48 9.43 3.27 8.44
CA ASP A 48 8.70 2.01 8.56
C ASP A 48 8.67 1.59 10.03
N PRO A 49 7.49 1.58 10.68
CA PRO A 49 7.40 1.27 12.09
C PRO A 49 7.62 -0.21 12.40
N GLU A 50 7.45 -1.12 11.43
CA GLU A 50 7.61 -2.54 11.69
C GLU A 50 9.00 -3.05 11.32
N PRO A 51 9.51 -4.08 12.04
CA PRO A 51 10.70 -4.81 11.64
C PRO A 51 10.69 -5.25 10.18
N TRP A 52 11.87 -5.32 9.58
CA TRP A 52 12.08 -5.80 8.21
C TRP A 52 13.37 -6.62 8.10
N GLY A 53 13.32 -7.67 7.28
CA GLY A 53 14.47 -8.53 7.00
C GLY A 53 14.80 -9.49 8.13
N ARG A 54 15.94 -10.17 8.01
CA ARG A 54 16.43 -11.11 9.03
C ARG A 54 16.76 -10.43 10.36
N PRO A 55 16.76 -11.19 11.47
CA PRO A 55 16.35 -12.59 11.57
C PRO A 55 14.83 -12.76 11.52
N TRP A 56 14.37 -13.90 11.02
CA TRP A 56 12.95 -14.26 10.96
C TRP A 56 12.67 -15.35 11.99
N ARG A 57 11.62 -15.19 12.80
CA ARG A 57 11.07 -16.25 13.66
C ARG A 57 9.75 -16.75 13.11
N MET A 58 9.55 -18.05 13.14
CA MET A 58 8.28 -18.68 12.77
C MET A 58 7.22 -18.33 13.80
N TRP A 59 5.96 -18.26 13.40
CA TRP A 59 4.88 -17.89 14.31
C TRP A 59 4.79 -18.78 15.56
N ASP A 60 5.00 -20.08 15.42
CA ASP A 60 4.92 -21.04 16.52
C ASP A 60 6.02 -20.84 17.58
N GLU A 61 7.06 -20.06 17.27
CA GLU A 61 8.16 -19.70 18.18
C GLU A 61 7.88 -18.40 18.96
N ILE A 62 6.78 -17.71 18.65
CA ILE A 62 6.50 -16.36 19.17
C ILE A 62 5.43 -16.46 20.25
N ASP A 63 5.76 -15.92 21.43
CA ASP A 63 4.80 -15.85 22.52
C ASP A 63 3.59 -14.99 22.10
N PRO A 64 2.35 -15.44 22.35
CA PRO A 64 1.16 -14.68 21.98
C PRO A 64 1.12 -13.25 22.55
N ARG A 65 1.64 -13.01 23.76
CA ARG A 65 1.71 -11.65 24.34
C ARG A 65 2.75 -10.79 23.63
N GLU A 66 3.86 -11.40 23.20
CA GLU A 66 4.85 -10.73 22.36
C GLU A 66 4.24 -10.30 21.01
N ALA A 67 3.51 -11.19 20.35
CA ALA A 67 2.82 -10.88 19.10
C ALA A 67 1.80 -9.74 19.29
N GLU A 68 1.03 -9.76 20.38
CA GLU A 68 0.06 -8.70 20.70
C GLU A 68 0.73 -7.36 20.99
N ALA A 69 1.88 -7.35 21.68
CA ALA A 69 2.68 -6.14 21.90
C ALA A 69 3.20 -5.54 20.57
N ARG A 70 3.39 -6.39 19.55
CA ARG A 70 3.71 -5.99 18.17
C ARG A 70 2.46 -5.67 17.33
N GLY A 71 1.27 -5.69 17.93
CA GLY A 71 -0.02 -5.39 17.28
C GLY A 71 -0.48 -6.47 16.31
N ILE A 72 -0.18 -7.74 16.59
CA ILE A 72 -0.54 -8.89 15.76
C ILE A 72 -1.44 -9.82 16.56
N TYR A 73 -2.60 -10.13 16.01
CA TYR A 73 -3.71 -10.80 16.69
C TYR A 73 -4.13 -12.12 16.02
N ALA A 74 -3.46 -12.51 14.93
CA ALA A 74 -3.67 -13.77 14.23
C ALA A 74 -2.35 -14.35 13.67
N PRO A 75 -2.30 -15.67 13.41
CA PRO A 75 -1.09 -16.35 12.92
C PRO A 75 -0.55 -15.82 11.58
N VAL A 76 0.70 -15.42 11.55
CA VAL A 76 1.40 -15.12 10.30
C VAL A 76 2.36 -16.26 9.94
N HIS A 77 3.03 -16.18 8.78
CA HIS A 77 4.04 -17.18 8.45
C HIS A 77 5.29 -17.03 9.34
N ALA A 78 5.84 -15.81 9.38
CA ALA A 78 7.01 -15.46 10.16
C ALA A 78 6.97 -13.98 10.52
N LEU A 79 7.68 -13.60 11.59
CA LEU A 79 7.94 -12.21 11.95
C LEU A 79 9.42 -11.90 11.87
N SER A 80 9.72 -10.70 11.40
CA SER A 80 11.06 -10.15 11.45
C SER A 80 11.35 -9.67 12.87
N ASP A 81 12.55 -9.98 13.35
CA ASP A 81 13.18 -9.36 14.52
C ASP A 81 14.28 -8.36 14.12
N GLY A 82 14.26 -7.94 12.86
CA GLY A 82 15.07 -6.80 12.42
C GLY A 82 14.72 -5.54 13.21
N VAL A 83 15.62 -4.56 13.17
CA VAL A 83 15.42 -3.31 13.90
C VAL A 83 14.27 -2.52 13.25
N PRO A 84 13.20 -2.17 14.00
CA PRO A 84 12.13 -1.33 13.47
C PRO A 84 12.60 0.11 13.27
N GLY A 85 11.84 0.90 12.50
CA GLY A 85 12.15 2.32 12.29
C GLY A 85 13.04 2.60 11.08
N ALA A 86 13.16 1.64 10.16
CA ALA A 86 13.93 1.83 8.94
C ALA A 86 13.44 3.05 8.13
N ILE A 87 14.38 3.80 7.56
CA ILE A 87 14.06 4.99 6.76
C ILE A 87 13.93 4.57 5.31
N VAL A 88 12.73 4.69 4.76
CA VAL A 88 12.42 4.29 3.38
C VAL A 88 12.47 5.51 2.48
N VAL A 89 13.30 5.44 1.43
CA VAL A 89 13.52 6.52 0.46
C VAL A 89 13.47 5.99 -0.97
N ALA A 90 13.29 6.89 -1.95
CA ALA A 90 13.45 6.53 -3.35
C ALA A 90 14.93 6.21 -3.63
N PRO A 91 15.25 5.19 -4.45
CA PRO A 91 16.65 4.86 -4.72
C PRO A 91 17.46 6.00 -5.33
N GLY A 92 16.83 6.90 -6.09
CA GLY A 92 17.47 8.07 -6.71
C GLY A 92 17.87 9.18 -5.71
N ASP A 93 17.35 9.14 -4.48
CA ASP A 93 17.64 10.12 -3.44
C ASP A 93 18.90 9.78 -2.63
N VAL A 94 19.43 8.57 -2.79
CA VAL A 94 20.61 8.10 -2.06
C VAL A 94 21.89 8.59 -2.72
N ARG A 95 22.86 9.02 -1.90
CA ARG A 95 24.16 9.58 -2.30
C ARG A 95 25.25 8.99 -1.42
N GLY A 96 26.50 8.99 -1.87
CA GLY A 96 27.61 8.60 -0.98
C GLY A 96 27.60 7.13 -0.53
N THR A 97 26.88 6.26 -1.24
CA THR A 97 26.75 4.82 -0.93
C THR A 97 27.19 3.96 -2.10
N ARG A 98 27.73 2.78 -1.82
CA ARG A 98 28.07 1.75 -2.82
C ARG A 98 27.35 0.44 -2.50
N LEU A 99 26.99 -0.32 -3.53
CA LEU A 99 26.52 -1.69 -3.35
C LEU A 99 27.66 -2.58 -2.83
N MET A 100 27.28 -3.60 -2.06
CA MET A 100 28.17 -4.61 -1.51
C MET A 100 28.00 -5.90 -2.32
N PRO A 101 28.93 -6.22 -3.25
CA PRO A 101 28.75 -7.33 -4.20
C PRO A 101 28.64 -8.71 -3.55
N ASP A 102 29.19 -8.86 -2.35
CA ASP A 102 29.17 -10.05 -1.51
C ASP A 102 27.85 -10.21 -0.74
N ARG A 103 26.99 -9.18 -0.70
CA ARG A 103 25.71 -9.17 0.03
C ARG A 103 24.52 -8.90 -0.88
N ARG A 104 24.46 -9.59 -2.02
CA ARG A 104 23.35 -9.47 -2.97
C ARG A 104 22.04 -10.09 -2.46
N GLY A 105 22.14 -11.03 -1.52
CA GLY A 105 20.99 -11.73 -0.95
C GLY A 105 20.25 -12.62 -1.94
N GLY A 106 19.02 -13.03 -1.60
CA GLY A 106 18.09 -13.70 -2.49
C GLY A 106 17.64 -12.80 -3.64
N ALA A 107 17.55 -13.36 -4.85
CA ALA A 107 17.19 -12.63 -6.05
C ALA A 107 16.39 -13.52 -7.02
N CYS A 108 15.20 -13.08 -7.43
CA CYS A 108 14.56 -13.60 -8.64
C CYS A 108 15.11 -12.85 -9.87
N CYS A 109 15.04 -11.53 -9.85
CA CYS A 109 15.56 -10.63 -10.89
C CYS A 109 16.31 -9.41 -10.34
N GLY A 110 16.43 -9.25 -9.02
CA GLY A 110 17.08 -8.09 -8.39
C GLY A 110 17.34 -8.32 -6.90
N LEU A 111 17.59 -7.24 -6.16
CA LEU A 111 17.84 -7.29 -4.71
C LEU A 111 16.51 -7.26 -3.96
N ASP A 112 16.25 -8.25 -3.10
CA ASP A 112 15.03 -8.27 -2.26
C ASP A 112 15.19 -7.49 -0.93
N GLY A 113 16.43 -7.24 -0.52
CA GLY A 113 16.79 -6.58 0.74
C GLY A 113 16.44 -7.37 2.00
N ALA A 114 16.11 -8.66 1.89
CA ALA A 114 15.66 -9.49 3.01
C ALA A 114 16.82 -9.92 3.93
N ASP A 115 18.03 -10.04 3.38
CA ASP A 115 19.24 -10.44 4.12
C ASP A 115 19.94 -9.27 4.86
N GLY A 116 19.30 -8.11 4.91
CA GLY A 116 19.81 -6.92 5.59
C GLY A 116 20.61 -5.99 4.68
N PRO A 117 21.51 -5.15 5.23
CA PRO A 117 22.19 -4.12 4.46
C PRO A 117 23.06 -4.69 3.33
N ASN A 118 22.77 -4.23 2.11
CA ASN A 118 23.51 -4.54 0.87
C ASN A 118 24.17 -3.28 0.27
N MET A 119 24.11 -2.15 0.98
CA MET A 119 24.79 -0.90 0.65
C MET A 119 25.66 -0.44 1.83
N ALA A 120 26.85 0.04 1.51
CA ALA A 120 27.79 0.62 2.47
C ALA A 120 28.04 2.11 2.18
N CYS A 121 28.36 2.87 3.23
CA CYS A 121 28.88 4.23 3.11
C CYS A 121 30.20 4.20 2.32
N GLN A 122 30.33 5.03 1.29
CA GLN A 122 31.55 5.10 0.46
C GLN A 122 32.76 5.61 1.24
N ALA A 123 32.56 6.38 2.31
CA ALA A 123 33.65 7.01 3.05
C ALA A 123 34.23 6.14 4.18
N CYS A 124 33.45 5.23 4.76
CA CYS A 124 33.89 4.44 5.93
C CYS A 124 33.49 2.96 5.91
N ASP A 125 32.89 2.51 4.81
CA ASP A 125 32.45 1.14 4.56
C ASP A 125 31.44 0.56 5.55
N LEU A 126 30.86 1.38 6.44
CA LEU A 126 29.76 0.95 7.31
C LEU A 126 28.57 0.52 6.44
N PRO A 127 28.00 -0.68 6.63
CA PRO A 127 26.72 -1.06 6.02
C PRO A 127 25.60 -0.15 6.56
N VAL A 128 24.93 0.58 5.68
CA VAL A 128 23.98 1.65 6.06
C VAL A 128 22.59 1.46 5.49
N ALA A 129 22.40 0.61 4.49
CA ALA A 129 21.10 0.46 3.85
C ALA A 129 20.92 -0.86 3.09
N ALA A 130 19.67 -1.22 2.84
CA ALA A 130 19.26 -2.27 1.92
C ALA A 130 18.52 -1.64 0.71
N ARG A 131 19.06 -1.84 -0.49
CA ARG A 131 18.41 -1.58 -1.77
C ARG A 131 17.47 -2.73 -2.12
N ILE A 132 16.29 -2.37 -2.61
CA ILE A 132 15.26 -3.28 -3.11
C ILE A 132 14.96 -2.92 -4.56
N ASP A 133 15.11 -3.87 -5.47
CA ASP A 133 14.74 -3.77 -6.88
C ASP A 133 14.37 -5.11 -7.54
N ASP A 134 14.00 -6.12 -6.74
CA ASP A 134 13.53 -7.41 -7.24
C ASP A 134 12.17 -7.35 -7.96
N CYS A 135 11.93 -8.26 -8.90
CA CYS A 135 10.83 -8.23 -9.89
C CYS A 135 9.41 -8.56 -9.37
N SER A 136 9.22 -8.37 -8.07
CA SER A 136 7.95 -8.54 -7.36
C SER A 136 7.79 -7.52 -6.24
N LEU A 137 8.75 -6.60 -6.06
CA LEU A 137 8.81 -5.67 -4.95
C LEU A 137 8.91 -4.24 -5.45
N TRP A 138 8.36 -3.32 -4.67
CA TRP A 138 8.45 -1.89 -4.95
C TRP A 138 9.89 -1.42 -4.77
N GLN A 139 10.41 -0.66 -5.75
CA GLN A 139 11.80 -0.22 -5.69
C GLN A 139 11.99 0.80 -4.56
N ALA A 140 12.92 0.53 -3.66
CA ALA A 140 13.17 1.38 -2.49
C ALA A 140 14.60 1.21 -1.98
N VAL A 141 15.05 2.16 -1.17
CA VAL A 141 16.18 1.95 -0.28
C VAL A 141 15.69 2.11 1.16
N ARG A 142 16.04 1.13 2.01
CA ARG A 142 15.75 1.13 3.44
C ARG A 142 17.05 1.40 4.19
N LEU A 143 17.23 2.61 4.72
CA LEU A 143 18.38 2.94 5.57
C LEU A 143 18.21 2.30 6.95
N SER A 144 19.28 1.70 7.44
CA SER A 144 19.37 1.09 8.76
C SER A 144 19.27 2.17 9.85
N PRO A 145 18.27 2.12 10.74
CA PRO A 145 18.00 3.20 11.70
C PRO A 145 19.12 3.39 12.74
N ASP A 146 19.92 2.36 12.96
CA ASP A 146 21.08 2.32 13.84
C ASP A 146 22.39 2.76 13.16
N ALA A 147 22.42 2.80 11.83
CA ALA A 147 23.60 3.16 11.04
C ALA A 147 23.54 4.58 10.44
N VAL A 148 22.44 5.31 10.64
CA VAL A 148 22.24 6.66 10.13
C VAL A 148 21.70 7.63 11.18
N HIS A 149 22.03 8.91 11.02
CA HIS A 149 21.47 9.99 11.81
C HIS A 149 20.69 10.95 10.93
N ARG A 150 19.58 11.46 11.48
CA ARG A 150 18.71 12.43 10.81
C ARG A 150 19.11 13.84 11.23
N VAL A 151 19.50 14.66 10.27
CA VAL A 151 19.91 16.06 10.50
C VAL A 151 18.89 17.00 9.87
N PRO A 152 18.34 17.98 10.61
CA PRO A 152 17.44 18.99 10.05
C PRO A 152 18.20 19.91 9.09
N VAL A 153 17.57 20.26 7.97
CA VAL A 153 18.09 21.29 7.06
C VAL A 153 17.54 22.64 7.50
N ALA A 154 18.42 23.59 7.81
CA ALA A 154 18.06 24.93 8.26
C ALA A 154 17.12 25.63 7.27
N GLY A 155 16.07 26.30 7.78
CA GLY A 155 15.13 27.09 6.98
C GLY A 155 14.13 26.27 6.13
N ALA A 156 14.17 24.94 6.15
CA ALA A 156 13.40 24.10 5.22
C ALA A 156 12.20 23.39 5.86
N GLN A 157 11.62 23.93 6.94
CA GLN A 157 10.54 23.27 7.68
C GLN A 157 9.17 23.72 7.13
N ALA A 158 8.63 22.97 6.17
CA ALA A 158 7.26 23.14 5.71
C ALA A 158 6.29 22.40 6.62
N ALA A 159 5.19 23.05 7.00
CA ALA A 159 4.07 22.38 7.65
C ALA A 159 3.42 21.39 6.65
N PRO A 160 2.82 20.28 7.12
CA PRO A 160 1.98 19.45 6.27
C PRO A 160 0.84 20.27 5.66
N LEU A 161 0.50 19.97 4.41
CA LEU A 161 -0.65 20.54 3.72
C LEU A 161 -1.93 20.23 4.49
N SER A 162 -2.85 21.18 4.53
CA SER A 162 -4.20 20.98 5.01
C SER A 162 -4.99 20.02 4.11
N TRP A 163 -6.08 19.46 4.63
CA TRP A 163 -6.98 18.64 3.83
C TRP A 163 -7.55 19.37 2.60
N THR A 164 -7.77 20.69 2.71
CA THR A 164 -8.30 21.50 1.60
C THR A 164 -7.28 21.62 0.48
N GLU A 165 -6.02 21.92 0.80
CA GLU A 165 -4.92 21.98 -0.17
C GLU A 165 -4.70 20.62 -0.82
N LEU A 166 -4.72 19.53 -0.03
CA LEU A 166 -4.59 18.16 -0.54
C LEU A 166 -5.69 17.74 -1.52
N VAL A 167 -6.93 18.21 -1.34
CA VAL A 167 -8.02 17.91 -2.29
C VAL A 167 -7.88 18.75 -3.56
N ALA A 168 -7.40 19.99 -3.44
CA ALA A 168 -7.22 20.89 -4.58
C ALA A 168 -6.03 20.50 -5.46
N GLU A 169 -4.91 20.09 -4.84
CA GLU A 169 -3.65 19.77 -5.51
C GLU A 169 -3.44 18.27 -5.73
N GLY A 170 -4.23 17.42 -5.06
CA GLY A 170 -4.02 15.98 -5.01
C GLY A 170 -4.21 15.31 -6.37
N GLU A 171 -3.24 14.47 -6.73
CA GLU A 171 -3.33 13.64 -7.93
C GLU A 171 -4.14 12.36 -7.67
N SER A 172 -5.21 12.17 -8.44
CA SER A 172 -5.98 10.93 -8.41
C SER A 172 -5.18 9.78 -9.01
N THR A 173 -5.25 8.60 -8.39
CA THR A 173 -4.56 7.40 -8.90
C THR A 173 -5.51 6.64 -9.84
N PRO A 174 -5.16 6.45 -11.12
CA PRO A 174 -6.03 5.72 -12.05
C PRO A 174 -6.13 4.23 -11.65
N PRO A 175 -7.29 3.58 -11.86
CA PRO A 175 -7.51 2.19 -11.50
C PRO A 175 -6.73 1.19 -12.36
N SER A 176 -6.32 1.59 -13.55
CA SER A 176 -5.53 0.78 -14.48
C SER A 176 -4.31 1.54 -14.97
N GLU A 177 -3.20 0.84 -15.12
CA GLU A 177 -1.92 1.39 -15.58
C GLU A 177 -1.12 0.33 -16.36
N PRO A 178 -0.19 0.75 -17.25
CA PRO A 178 0.73 -0.18 -17.89
C PRO A 178 1.76 -0.68 -16.88
N ILE A 179 1.89 -2.00 -16.76
CA ILE A 179 2.87 -2.68 -15.91
C ILE A 179 4.03 -3.16 -16.76
N ALA A 180 5.21 -2.59 -16.52
CA ALA A 180 6.44 -2.99 -17.18
C ALA A 180 6.87 -4.41 -16.76
N THR A 181 7.52 -5.14 -17.66
CA THR A 181 7.98 -6.53 -17.43
C THR A 181 9.42 -6.74 -17.83
N TRP A 182 10.13 -7.59 -17.08
CA TRP A 182 11.48 -8.04 -17.43
C TRP A 182 11.40 -9.05 -18.59
N GLY A 183 11.56 -8.57 -19.83
CA GLY A 183 11.50 -9.37 -21.05
C GLY A 183 10.08 -9.47 -21.63
N GLY A 184 9.84 -8.77 -22.75
CA GLY A 184 8.54 -8.74 -23.41
C GLY A 184 8.20 -10.09 -24.04
N ARG A 185 7.12 -10.74 -23.58
CA ARG A 185 6.70 -12.05 -24.15
C ARG A 185 6.11 -11.97 -25.56
N ARG A 186 5.80 -10.78 -26.07
CA ARG A 186 5.13 -10.57 -27.39
C ARG A 186 5.42 -9.20 -28.03
N GLY A 187 6.62 -8.64 -27.81
CA GLY A 187 7.03 -7.39 -28.47
C GLY A 187 6.63 -6.08 -27.77
N THR A 188 5.86 -6.11 -26.68
CA THR A 188 5.70 -4.96 -25.76
C THR A 188 6.44 -5.24 -24.45
N SER A 189 7.13 -4.22 -23.92
CA SER A 189 7.84 -4.27 -22.62
C SER A 189 6.89 -4.13 -21.41
N HIS A 190 5.58 -4.12 -21.64
CA HIS A 190 4.54 -3.89 -20.64
C HIS A 190 3.21 -4.55 -21.03
N TYR A 191 2.31 -4.72 -20.05
CA TYR A 191 0.91 -5.12 -20.21
C TYR A 191 -0.02 -4.20 -19.40
N TRP A 192 -1.27 -4.01 -19.83
CA TRP A 192 -2.25 -3.24 -19.07
C TRP A 192 -2.91 -4.10 -18.00
N SER A 193 -3.01 -3.58 -16.78
CA SER A 193 -3.62 -4.27 -15.66
C SER A 193 -4.29 -3.27 -14.71
N TRP A 194 -5.09 -3.78 -13.77
CA TRP A 194 -5.39 -3.07 -12.55
C TRP A 194 -4.10 -2.62 -11.87
N SER A 195 -4.12 -1.39 -11.33
CA SER A 195 -2.99 -0.81 -10.62
C SER A 195 -2.68 -1.61 -9.35
N PRO A 196 -1.42 -2.04 -9.13
CA PRO A 196 -1.00 -2.67 -7.88
C PRO A 196 -1.32 -1.83 -6.65
N ARG A 197 -1.29 -0.50 -6.77
CA ARG A 197 -1.68 0.43 -5.69
C ARG A 197 -3.16 0.29 -5.33
N TRP A 198 -4.01 0.12 -6.33
CA TRP A 198 -5.44 -0.14 -6.13
C TRP A 198 -5.69 -1.49 -5.49
N GLU A 199 -5.02 -2.55 -5.95
CA GLU A 199 -5.17 -3.88 -5.37
C GLU A 199 -4.73 -3.92 -3.89
N ALA A 200 -3.60 -3.29 -3.56
CA ALA A 200 -3.14 -3.14 -2.17
C ALA A 200 -4.13 -2.35 -1.30
N ALA A 201 -4.58 -1.18 -1.78
CA ALA A 201 -5.57 -0.37 -1.07
C ALA A 201 -6.88 -1.12 -0.83
N ALA A 202 -7.33 -1.89 -1.83
CA ALA A 202 -8.51 -2.72 -1.71
C ALA A 202 -8.32 -3.85 -0.70
N GLY A 203 -7.15 -4.51 -0.68
CA GLY A 203 -6.82 -5.52 0.32
C GLY A 203 -6.91 -4.97 1.75
N HIS A 204 -6.31 -3.80 1.98
CA HIS A 204 -6.38 -3.13 3.28
C HIS A 204 -7.81 -2.72 3.65
N ALA A 205 -8.53 -2.05 2.74
CA ALA A 205 -9.90 -1.60 3.00
C ALA A 205 -10.87 -2.78 3.21
N LEU A 206 -10.67 -3.90 2.51
CA LEU A 206 -11.47 -5.11 2.68
C LEU A 206 -11.31 -5.69 4.09
N ALA A 207 -10.10 -5.72 4.66
CA ALA A 207 -9.90 -6.14 6.05
C ALA A 207 -10.69 -5.26 7.03
N HIS A 208 -10.69 -3.95 6.82
CA HIS A 208 -11.48 -3.02 7.61
C HIS A 208 -12.99 -3.20 7.43
N LEU A 209 -13.47 -3.44 6.21
CA LEU A 209 -14.88 -3.70 5.91
C LEU A 209 -15.38 -5.00 6.57
N LEU A 210 -14.55 -6.05 6.60
CA LEU A 210 -14.87 -7.27 7.33
C LEU A 210 -14.83 -7.07 8.85
N ALA A 211 -13.89 -6.27 9.36
CA ALA A 211 -13.87 -5.91 10.79
C ALA A 211 -15.09 -5.10 11.23
N ALA A 212 -15.74 -4.38 10.31
CA ALA A 212 -16.99 -3.66 10.54
C ALA A 212 -18.25 -4.56 10.46
N PHE A 213 -18.10 -5.86 10.17
CA PHE A 213 -19.20 -6.81 10.13
C PHE A 213 -19.70 -7.10 11.56
N GLU A 214 -20.88 -6.57 11.86
CA GLU A 214 -21.60 -6.82 13.12
C GLU A 214 -22.79 -7.76 12.87
N GLY A 215 -22.54 -8.89 12.19
CA GLY A 215 -23.59 -9.86 11.85
C GLY A 215 -24.49 -9.46 10.68
N GLN A 216 -24.21 -8.34 10.02
CA GLN A 216 -24.96 -7.82 8.88
C GLN A 216 -24.04 -7.63 7.66
N PRO A 217 -24.41 -8.16 6.48
CA PRO A 217 -23.66 -7.95 5.25
C PRO A 217 -23.40 -6.46 4.96
N VAL A 218 -22.25 -6.15 4.37
CA VAL A 218 -21.88 -4.78 4.01
C VAL A 218 -22.24 -4.51 2.55
N ARG A 219 -22.91 -3.37 2.30
CA ARG A 219 -23.17 -2.86 0.95
C ARG A 219 -22.34 -1.62 0.69
N VAL A 220 -21.55 -1.64 -0.37
CA VAL A 220 -20.76 -0.48 -0.82
C VAL A 220 -21.51 0.34 -1.88
N PRO A 221 -21.09 1.60 -2.14
CA PRO A 221 -21.64 2.41 -3.23
C PRO A 221 -21.51 1.70 -4.59
N ALA A 222 -22.41 2.02 -5.52
CA ALA A 222 -22.39 1.48 -6.88
C ALA A 222 -21.18 1.98 -7.70
N GLY A 223 -21.05 1.49 -8.93
CA GLY A 223 -19.95 1.83 -9.84
C GLY A 223 -18.63 1.18 -9.42
N LEU A 224 -17.52 1.89 -9.63
CA LEU A 224 -16.18 1.35 -9.39
C LEU A 224 -15.97 0.85 -7.94
N THR A 225 -16.63 1.47 -6.95
CA THR A 225 -16.55 0.98 -5.56
C THR A 225 -17.15 -0.43 -5.43
N ALA A 226 -18.25 -0.71 -6.12
CA ALA A 226 -18.85 -2.05 -6.15
C ALA A 226 -17.97 -3.03 -6.95
N ASP A 227 -17.38 -2.59 -8.06
CA ASP A 227 -16.48 -3.42 -8.88
C ASP A 227 -15.26 -3.89 -8.08
N VAL A 228 -14.73 -3.04 -7.20
CA VAL A 228 -13.54 -3.30 -6.37
C VAL A 228 -13.88 -4.14 -5.14
N PHE A 229 -15.00 -3.88 -4.46
CA PHE A 229 -15.26 -4.45 -3.13
C PHE A 229 -16.41 -5.46 -3.09
N GLN A 230 -17.51 -5.22 -3.81
CA GLN A 230 -18.77 -5.93 -3.56
C GLN A 230 -18.66 -7.43 -3.85
N ARG A 231 -17.96 -7.82 -4.93
CA ARG A 231 -17.74 -9.24 -5.26
C ARG A 231 -16.99 -9.97 -4.14
N ALA A 232 -15.96 -9.36 -3.57
CA ALA A 232 -15.20 -9.95 -2.48
C ALA A 232 -16.03 -10.01 -1.18
N LEU A 233 -16.81 -8.97 -0.89
CA LEU A 233 -17.72 -8.95 0.26
C LEU A 233 -18.80 -10.03 0.14
N ASP A 234 -19.43 -10.18 -1.02
CA ASP A 234 -20.46 -11.20 -1.26
C ASP A 234 -19.88 -12.63 -1.17
N ALA A 235 -18.59 -12.82 -1.47
CA ALA A 235 -17.91 -14.11 -1.36
C ALA A 235 -17.45 -14.43 0.07
N LEU A 236 -17.14 -13.43 0.90
CA LEU A 236 -16.54 -13.59 2.22
C LEU A 236 -17.54 -13.43 3.37
N LEU A 237 -18.55 -12.59 3.21
CA LEU A 237 -19.55 -12.32 4.24
C LEU A 237 -20.73 -13.31 4.12
N PRO A 238 -21.18 -13.89 5.25
CA PRO A 238 -22.38 -14.72 5.24
C PRO A 238 -23.60 -13.87 4.90
N ALA A 239 -24.58 -14.48 4.23
CA ALA A 239 -25.88 -13.84 4.00
C ALA A 239 -26.62 -13.65 5.34
N GLY A 240 -27.34 -12.53 5.47
CA GLY A 240 -28.10 -12.22 6.68
C GLY A 240 -29.16 -11.14 6.44
N PRO A 241 -30.11 -10.97 7.38
CA PRO A 241 -31.11 -9.93 7.32
C PRO A 241 -30.49 -8.55 7.56
N GLY A 242 -30.90 -7.54 6.79
CA GLY A 242 -30.36 -6.18 6.86
C GLY A 242 -29.00 -6.03 6.16
N LYS A 243 -28.62 -4.80 5.83
CA LYS A 243 -27.30 -4.48 5.25
C LYS A 243 -26.75 -3.22 5.90
N ARG A 244 -25.52 -3.29 6.40
CA ARG A 244 -24.79 -2.08 6.81
C ARG A 244 -24.35 -1.33 5.57
N ARG A 245 -24.59 -0.03 5.58
CA ARG A 245 -24.32 0.81 4.41
C ARG A 245 -22.98 1.50 4.56
N ALA A 246 -22.10 1.24 3.60
CA ALA A 246 -20.84 1.96 3.46
C ALA A 246 -21.00 3.12 2.48
N VAL A 247 -20.42 4.28 2.80
CA VAL A 247 -20.46 5.49 1.95
C VAL A 247 -19.09 6.13 1.83
N LEU A 248 -18.84 6.84 0.73
CA LEU A 248 -17.63 7.66 0.59
C LEU A 248 -17.81 8.97 1.35
N ALA A 249 -16.89 9.27 2.27
CA ALA A 249 -16.89 10.51 3.04
C ALA A 249 -15.49 11.11 3.07
N GLY A 250 -15.38 12.42 3.26
CA GLY A 250 -14.07 13.06 3.37
C GLY A 250 -14.10 14.58 3.20
N PRO A 251 -12.91 15.20 3.12
CA PRO A 251 -12.77 16.65 3.06
C PRO A 251 -13.45 17.24 1.82
N GLY A 252 -14.11 18.39 2.00
CA GLY A 252 -14.84 19.08 0.92
C GLY A 252 -16.12 18.39 0.46
N ARG A 253 -16.53 17.25 1.06
CA ARG A 253 -17.81 16.61 0.76
C ARG A 253 -18.89 16.96 1.80
N PRO A 254 -20.17 16.93 1.42
CA PRO A 254 -21.27 17.00 2.38
C PRO A 254 -21.13 15.91 3.46
N ALA A 255 -21.63 16.20 4.66
CA ALA A 255 -21.69 15.21 5.73
C ALA A 255 -22.46 13.96 5.25
N PRO A 256 -21.99 12.75 5.58
CA PRO A 256 -22.72 11.54 5.22
C PRO A 256 -24.12 11.57 5.83
N GLU A 257 -25.10 11.06 5.09
CA GLU A 257 -26.49 10.96 5.56
C GLU A 257 -26.58 10.23 6.90
N ALA A 258 -27.58 10.60 7.72
CA ALA A 258 -27.88 9.89 8.94
C ALA A 258 -28.15 8.40 8.65
N GLY A 259 -27.42 7.49 9.31
CA GLY A 259 -27.55 6.04 9.13
C GLY A 259 -26.45 5.37 8.28
N ALA A 260 -25.39 6.08 7.90
CA ALA A 260 -24.18 5.42 7.37
C ALA A 260 -23.36 4.77 8.51
N ASP A 261 -23.37 3.44 8.57
CA ASP A 261 -22.61 2.67 9.55
C ASP A 261 -21.09 2.74 9.31
N ILE A 262 -20.70 2.84 8.04
CA ILE A 262 -19.32 2.70 7.58
C ILE A 262 -18.99 3.86 6.62
N VAL A 263 -17.82 4.47 6.80
CA VAL A 263 -17.33 5.55 5.95
C VAL A 263 -15.97 5.22 5.35
N LEU A 264 -15.88 5.23 4.02
CA LEU A 264 -14.63 5.11 3.27
C LEU A 264 -14.00 6.51 3.16
N VAL A 265 -12.84 6.69 3.79
CA VAL A 265 -12.25 8.02 4.07
C VAL A 265 -10.76 8.07 3.70
N PRO A 266 -10.22 9.23 3.31
CA PRO A 266 -8.83 9.32 2.90
C PRO A 266 -7.85 9.31 4.08
N ILE A 267 -6.64 8.79 3.84
CA ILE A 267 -5.47 8.91 4.71
C ILE A 267 -4.63 10.09 4.22
N HIS A 268 -4.15 10.91 5.16
CA HIS A 268 -3.30 12.05 4.86
C HIS A 268 -1.91 11.56 4.41
N PRO A 269 -1.44 11.89 3.19
CA PRO A 269 -0.22 11.32 2.64
C PRO A 269 1.03 11.72 3.43
N GLN A 270 1.08 12.95 3.98
CA GLN A 270 2.23 13.41 4.77
C GLN A 270 2.23 12.99 6.24
N THR A 271 1.06 12.85 6.87
CA THR A 271 0.95 12.61 8.33
C THR A 271 0.46 11.22 8.70
N GLY A 272 -0.09 10.46 7.75
CA GLY A 272 -0.67 9.14 7.99
C GLY A 272 -2.00 9.17 8.76
N ARG A 273 -2.51 10.36 9.10
CA ARG A 273 -3.77 10.50 9.82
C ARG A 273 -4.95 10.20 8.91
N THR A 274 -5.82 9.31 9.35
CA THR A 274 -7.13 9.08 8.71
C THR A 274 -8.04 10.28 8.93
N TRP A 275 -8.68 10.76 7.87
CA TRP A 275 -9.69 11.80 7.99
C TRP A 275 -10.82 11.36 8.92
N SER A 276 -11.32 12.27 9.74
CA SER A 276 -12.38 11.99 10.70
C SER A 276 -13.59 12.91 10.44
N PRO A 277 -14.80 12.35 10.30
CA PRO A 277 -16.00 13.15 10.14
C PRO A 277 -16.33 13.93 11.41
N ALA A 278 -16.86 15.14 11.25
CA ALA A 278 -17.45 15.92 12.34
C ALA A 278 -18.94 15.58 12.50
N GLY A 279 -19.47 15.71 13.72
CA GLY A 279 -20.90 15.57 13.99
C GLY A 279 -21.39 14.12 14.16
N PRO A 280 -22.68 13.82 13.86
CA PRO A 280 -23.31 12.53 14.18
C PRO A 280 -22.67 11.30 13.55
N THR A 281 -21.92 11.46 12.45
CA THR A 281 -21.20 10.39 11.76
C THR A 281 -19.81 10.13 12.34
N ALA A 282 -19.42 10.85 13.41
CA ALA A 282 -18.18 10.60 14.13
C ALA A 282 -18.08 9.18 14.68
N SER A 283 -19.20 8.52 14.98
CA SER A 283 -19.27 7.14 15.47
C SER A 283 -19.20 6.07 14.38
N ALA A 284 -19.32 6.44 13.09
CA ALA A 284 -19.25 5.48 11.99
C ALA A 284 -17.87 4.82 11.90
N TYR A 285 -17.83 3.54 11.55
CA TYR A 285 -16.59 2.82 11.38
C TYR A 285 -15.83 3.33 10.15
N ARG A 286 -14.55 3.65 10.32
CA ARG A 286 -13.74 4.30 9.29
C ARG A 286 -12.94 3.26 8.51
N VAL A 287 -13.11 3.25 7.20
CA VAL A 287 -12.36 2.43 6.26
C VAL A 287 -11.35 3.33 5.55
N PRO A 288 -10.08 3.32 5.98
CA PRO A 288 -9.03 4.18 5.44
C PRO A 288 -8.62 3.77 4.00
N LEU A 289 -8.51 4.77 3.12
CA LEU A 289 -8.05 4.65 1.73
C LEU A 289 -6.90 5.65 1.45
N PRO A 290 -5.91 5.31 0.59
CA PRO A 290 -4.95 6.30 0.09
C PRO A 290 -5.65 7.47 -0.61
N LEU A 291 -5.17 8.70 -0.39
CA LEU A 291 -5.81 9.93 -0.88
C LEU A 291 -6.11 9.89 -2.39
N GLY A 292 -5.15 9.51 -3.24
CA GLY A 292 -5.34 9.48 -4.69
C GLY A 292 -6.41 8.49 -5.17
N ILE A 293 -6.59 7.37 -4.47
CA ILE A 293 -7.65 6.38 -4.75
C ILE A 293 -9.00 6.92 -4.28
N TRP A 294 -9.03 7.52 -3.08
CA TRP A 294 -10.25 8.16 -2.58
C TRP A 294 -10.71 9.28 -3.52
N LEU A 295 -9.80 10.16 -3.97
CA LEU A 295 -10.08 11.23 -4.93
C LEU A 295 -10.71 10.68 -6.22
N TRP A 296 -10.18 9.57 -6.74
CA TRP A 296 -10.75 8.91 -7.91
C TRP A 296 -12.17 8.39 -7.67
N LEU A 297 -12.44 7.78 -6.51
CA LEU A 297 -13.76 7.26 -6.17
C LEU A 297 -14.81 8.36 -5.92
N VAL A 298 -14.40 9.51 -5.39
CA VAL A 298 -15.33 10.61 -5.07
C VAL A 298 -15.62 11.54 -6.24
N SER A 299 -14.68 11.62 -7.18
CA SER A 299 -14.75 12.42 -8.40
C SER A 299 -14.39 11.56 -9.60
N PRO A 300 -15.18 10.50 -9.90
CA PRO A 300 -14.89 9.65 -11.05
C PRO A 300 -14.93 10.51 -12.31
N ARG A 301 -13.82 10.51 -13.07
CA ARG A 301 -13.79 11.18 -14.36
C ARG A 301 -14.95 10.63 -15.20
N PRO A 302 -15.74 11.47 -15.89
CA PRO A 302 -16.75 10.99 -16.82
C PRO A 302 -16.04 10.05 -17.79
N GLY A 303 -16.36 8.76 -17.74
CA GLY A 303 -15.85 7.83 -18.74
C GLY A 303 -16.25 8.40 -20.09
N LEU A 304 -15.28 8.63 -20.98
CA LEU A 304 -15.60 9.00 -22.35
C LEU A 304 -16.62 7.97 -22.86
N PRO A 305 -17.80 8.39 -23.35
CA PRO A 305 -18.85 7.47 -23.71
C PRO A 305 -18.30 6.43 -24.69
N VAL A 306 -18.38 5.18 -24.28
CA VAL A 306 -18.05 4.04 -25.13
C VAL A 306 -19.21 3.93 -26.12
N PRO A 307 -18.97 3.98 -27.44
CA PRO A 307 -20.03 3.79 -28.41
C PRO A 307 -20.74 2.45 -28.15
N ALA A 308 -22.08 2.45 -28.24
CA ALA A 308 -22.92 1.28 -28.00
C ALA A 308 -22.57 0.06 -28.89
N SER A 309 -21.73 0.23 -29.91
CA SER A 309 -21.24 -0.81 -30.82
C SER A 309 -20.20 -1.76 -30.24
N GLY A 310 -19.82 -1.65 -28.95
CA GLY A 310 -18.95 -2.63 -28.29
C GLY A 310 -17.50 -2.66 -28.78
N GLY A 311 -17.15 -1.74 -29.69
CA GLY A 311 -15.84 -1.62 -30.31
C GLY A 311 -15.87 -0.51 -31.35
N ILE A 312 -14.73 0.15 -31.50
CA ILE A 312 -14.45 1.05 -32.62
C ILE A 312 -13.73 0.19 -33.69
N SER A 313 -14.07 0.35 -34.98
CA SER A 313 -13.39 -0.38 -36.06
C SER A 313 -11.88 -0.13 -35.99
N GLN A 314 -11.06 -1.13 -36.33
CA GLN A 314 -9.59 -0.98 -36.40
C GLN A 314 -9.15 0.17 -37.33
N ASP A 315 -10.01 0.57 -38.27
CA ASP A 315 -9.74 1.62 -39.26
C ASP A 315 -9.95 3.06 -38.74
N VAL A 316 -10.47 3.23 -37.51
CA VAL A 316 -10.68 4.55 -36.92
C VAL A 316 -9.47 4.93 -36.06
N LEU A 317 -8.60 5.78 -36.62
CA LEU A 317 -7.47 6.37 -35.90
C LEU A 317 -7.98 7.38 -34.87
N ARG A 318 -7.69 7.15 -33.59
CA ARG A 318 -7.74 8.17 -32.53
C ARG A 318 -6.33 8.64 -32.21
N ASP A 319 -6.17 9.93 -32.01
CA ASP A 319 -4.92 10.49 -31.46
C ASP A 319 -4.70 10.05 -29.99
N ASP A 320 -5.79 9.71 -29.27
CA ASP A 320 -5.76 9.12 -27.92
C ASP A 320 -6.52 7.78 -27.89
N PRO A 321 -5.83 6.62 -27.96
CA PRO A 321 -6.47 5.34 -27.70
C PRO A 321 -6.94 5.28 -26.24
N LEU A 322 -8.18 4.82 -26.03
CA LEU A 322 -8.68 4.58 -24.67
C LEU A 322 -7.75 3.56 -23.98
N PRO A 323 -7.40 3.76 -22.69
CA PRO A 323 -6.69 2.75 -21.93
C PRO A 323 -7.41 1.40 -22.07
N PRO A 324 -6.71 0.34 -22.52
CA PRO A 324 -7.29 -0.99 -22.58
C PRO A 324 -7.87 -1.34 -21.22
N ARG A 325 -9.11 -1.84 -21.21
CA ARG A 325 -9.68 -2.38 -19.97
C ARG A 325 -8.83 -3.57 -19.52
N PRO A 326 -8.56 -3.72 -18.21
CA PRO A 326 -7.92 -4.92 -17.71
C PRO A 326 -8.67 -6.17 -18.18
N ASP A 327 -7.94 -7.17 -18.62
CA ASP A 327 -8.46 -8.43 -19.17
C ASP A 327 -9.05 -9.38 -18.11
N ARG A 328 -8.97 -8.98 -16.83
CA ARG A 328 -9.48 -9.72 -15.68
C ARG A 328 -10.31 -8.85 -14.76
N LEU A 329 -11.17 -9.51 -13.99
CA LEU A 329 -11.88 -8.88 -12.89
C LEU A 329 -10.92 -8.39 -11.82
N PHE A 330 -11.33 -7.33 -11.11
CA PHE A 330 -10.57 -6.76 -10.02
C PHE A 330 -10.35 -7.79 -8.91
N ARG A 331 -9.15 -7.80 -8.32
CA ARG A 331 -8.81 -8.64 -7.18
C ARG A 331 -8.06 -7.80 -6.15
N ALA A 332 -8.52 -7.88 -4.91
CA ALA A 332 -7.80 -7.29 -3.79
C ALA A 332 -6.50 -8.05 -3.53
N ASP A 333 -5.44 -7.33 -3.20
CA ASP A 333 -4.14 -7.93 -2.93
C ASP A 333 -4.21 -8.79 -1.66
N ARG A 334 -4.01 -10.11 -1.82
CA ARG A 334 -4.15 -11.09 -0.74
C ARG A 334 -3.12 -10.86 0.38
N GLY A 335 -1.90 -10.46 0.03
CA GLY A 335 -0.82 -10.22 1.00
C GLY A 335 -1.17 -9.06 1.92
N THR A 336 -1.56 -7.93 1.33
CA THR A 336 -1.98 -6.72 2.02
C THR A 336 -3.25 -6.95 2.85
N PHE A 337 -4.22 -7.69 2.30
CA PHE A 337 -5.42 -8.09 3.03
C PHE A 337 -5.10 -8.93 4.27
N ARG A 338 -4.30 -9.98 4.13
CA ARG A 338 -3.90 -10.84 5.26
C ARG A 338 -3.08 -10.08 6.29
N HIS A 339 -2.11 -9.29 5.84
CA HIS A 339 -1.28 -8.43 6.71
C HIS A 339 -2.14 -7.49 7.55
N THR A 340 -3.09 -6.81 6.91
CA THR A 340 -3.99 -5.88 7.59
C THR A 340 -4.91 -6.61 8.55
N LEU A 341 -5.54 -7.71 8.11
CA LEU A 341 -6.49 -8.47 8.94
C LEU A 341 -5.83 -9.04 10.20
N ALA A 342 -4.60 -9.56 10.10
CA ALA A 342 -3.86 -10.05 11.26
C ALA A 342 -3.54 -8.95 12.30
N ARG A 343 -3.58 -7.67 11.91
CA ARG A 343 -3.32 -6.51 12.77
C ARG A 343 -4.59 -5.82 13.28
N LEU A 344 -5.77 -6.30 12.91
CA LEU A 344 -7.04 -5.81 13.45
C LEU A 344 -7.48 -6.66 14.64
N PRO A 345 -7.75 -6.09 15.83
CA PRO A 345 -8.20 -6.85 16.99
C PRO A 345 -9.45 -7.71 16.73
N ALA A 346 -10.30 -7.29 15.79
CA ALA A 346 -11.52 -7.99 15.37
C ALA A 346 -11.26 -9.42 14.84
N VAL A 347 -10.04 -9.71 14.35
CA VAL A 347 -9.66 -11.05 13.85
C VAL A 347 -9.71 -12.14 14.93
N ARG A 348 -9.80 -11.76 16.21
CA ARG A 348 -10.03 -12.70 17.32
C ARG A 348 -11.43 -13.33 17.29
N SER A 349 -12.39 -12.72 16.58
CA SER A 349 -13.71 -13.32 16.42
C SER A 349 -13.59 -14.64 15.64
N PRO A 350 -14.33 -15.71 16.02
CA PRO A 350 -14.17 -17.03 15.41
C PRO A 350 -14.33 -17.01 13.89
N TRP A 351 -15.28 -16.24 13.37
CA TRP A 351 -15.56 -16.19 11.92
C TRP A 351 -14.46 -15.47 11.12
N LEU A 352 -13.89 -14.35 11.62
CA LEU A 352 -12.76 -13.70 10.97
C LEU A 352 -11.50 -14.55 11.04
N ARG A 353 -11.31 -15.26 12.16
CA ARG A 353 -10.20 -16.20 12.30
C ARG A 353 -10.30 -17.32 11.27
N THR A 354 -11.48 -17.89 11.05
CA THR A 354 -11.70 -18.88 9.98
C THR A 354 -11.37 -18.33 8.59
N ILE A 355 -11.80 -17.10 8.27
CA ILE A 355 -11.43 -16.46 6.99
C ILE A 355 -9.92 -16.31 6.89
N HIS A 356 -9.29 -15.76 7.93
CA HIS A 356 -7.84 -15.58 7.99
C HIS A 356 -7.08 -16.91 7.78
N ASP A 357 -7.50 -17.99 8.45
CA ASP A 357 -6.80 -19.28 8.39
C ASP A 357 -7.02 -19.97 7.05
N ASN A 358 -8.21 -19.85 6.46
CA ASN A 358 -8.48 -20.33 5.11
C ASN A 358 -7.60 -19.61 4.07
N LEU A 359 -7.32 -18.31 4.25
CA LEU A 359 -6.35 -17.57 3.43
C LEU A 359 -4.91 -18.03 3.61
N ALA A 360 -4.57 -18.81 4.63
CA ALA A 360 -3.25 -19.42 4.78
C ALA A 360 -3.16 -20.78 4.04
N HIS A 361 -4.26 -21.52 3.94
CA HIS A 361 -4.28 -22.91 3.47
C HIS A 361 -4.79 -23.10 2.03
N ASN A 362 -5.69 -22.25 1.52
CA ASN A 362 -6.28 -22.36 0.17
C ASN A 362 -6.64 -20.97 -0.41
N GLY A 363 -6.65 -20.83 -1.73
CA GLY A 363 -7.11 -19.59 -2.39
C GLY A 363 -8.64 -19.49 -2.38
N TYR A 364 -9.21 -18.42 -1.83
CA TYR A 364 -10.66 -18.16 -1.94
C TYR A 364 -11.03 -17.78 -3.39
N PRO A 365 -12.07 -18.36 -4.02
CA PRO A 365 -12.51 -18.01 -5.38
C PRO A 365 -12.88 -16.52 -5.58
N GLY A 366 -13.21 -15.81 -4.49
CA GLY A 366 -13.49 -14.37 -4.49
C GLY A 366 -12.25 -13.47 -4.46
N LEU A 367 -11.07 -14.05 -4.17
CA LEU A 367 -9.75 -13.41 -4.20
C LEU A 367 -8.86 -14.02 -5.30
N SER A 368 -9.32 -15.08 -5.98
CA SER A 368 -8.59 -15.89 -6.96
C SER A 368 -8.97 -15.64 -8.39
#